data_AF-A0A434BM22-F1
#
_entry.id   AF-A0A434BM22-F1
#
_cell.length_a   1.000
_cell.length_b   1.000
_cell.length_c   1.000
_cell.angle_alpha   90.00
_cell.angle_beta   90.00
_cell.angle_gamma   90.00
#
_symmetry.space_group_name_H-M   'P 1'
#
loop_
_entity.id
_entity.type
_entity.pdbx_description
1 polymer ?
#
loop_
_entity_poly.entity_id
_entity_poly.type
_entity_poly.pdbx_seq_one_letter_code
_entity_poly.pdbx_strand_id
1 'polypeptide(L)'
;EGFRLLSSCPARFEYAGSSGVRLQAKRPMIELGPDGELICIRFNNRSLAPMVDVQFSDMEAYYAAYRRFAELIEDPSFEVTFKLEAGQAFIVDNTRVMHARKAFSGTGKRWLQGCYADKDGLLSTLAAIEHGFKEAAEMSG
;
A
#
# COMPACT_ATOMS: atom_id res chain seq x y z
N GLU A 1 13.30 17.45 -0.41
CA GLU A 1 14.28 16.72 0.43
C GLU A 1 13.68 15.50 1.12
N GLY A 2 12.63 15.62 1.94
CA GLY A 2 12.02 14.48 2.65
C GLY A 2 11.58 13.30 1.76
N PHE A 3 10.97 13.58 0.60
CA PHE A 3 10.64 12.55 -0.40
C PHE A 3 11.87 11.70 -0.79
N ARG A 4 13.00 12.35 -1.07
CA ARG A 4 14.26 11.67 -1.41
C ARG A 4 14.69 10.73 -0.29
N LEU A 5 14.66 11.18 0.96
CA LEU A 5 15.02 10.35 2.11
C LEU A 5 14.13 9.11 2.23
N LEU A 6 12.81 9.28 2.09
CA LEU A 6 11.86 8.16 2.16
C LEU A 6 11.94 7.22 0.95
N SER A 7 12.48 7.68 -0.18
CA SER A 7 12.64 6.88 -1.39
C SER A 7 14.00 6.22 -1.55
N SER A 8 15.07 6.84 -1.02
CA SER A 8 16.43 6.32 -1.15
C SER A 8 16.90 5.51 0.06
N CYS A 9 16.38 5.79 1.26
CA CYS A 9 16.79 5.09 2.47
C CYS A 9 15.81 3.94 2.76
N PRO A 10 16.27 2.68 2.76
CA PRO A 10 15.39 1.55 3.01
C PRO A 10 14.92 1.55 4.47
N ALA A 11 13.62 1.34 4.66
CA ALA A 11 13.04 1.00 5.94
C ALA A 11 13.16 -0.52 6.18
N ARG A 12 13.00 -0.93 7.44
CA ARG A 12 12.82 -2.32 7.81
C ARG A 12 11.42 -2.56 8.31
N PHE A 13 10.83 -3.66 7.87
CA PHE A 13 9.55 -4.14 8.34
C PHE A 13 9.71 -5.53 8.93
N GLU A 14 9.05 -5.79 10.06
CA GLU A 14 9.08 -7.06 10.75
C GLU A 14 7.70 -7.45 11.26
N TYR A 15 7.35 -8.71 11.08
CA TYR A 15 6.20 -9.34 11.70
C TYR A 15 6.63 -10.61 12.43
N ALA A 16 6.29 -10.67 13.71
CA ALA A 16 6.68 -11.70 14.65
C ALA A 16 5.43 -12.24 15.37
N GLY A 17 4.66 -13.09 14.67
CA GLY A 17 3.39 -13.61 15.14
C GLY A 17 3.53 -14.78 16.13
N SER A 18 2.50 -14.99 16.96
CA SER A 18 2.46 -16.06 17.98
C SER A 18 2.45 -17.48 17.42
N SER A 19 2.02 -17.67 16.17
CA SER A 19 1.96 -18.97 15.49
C SER A 19 3.28 -19.41 14.84
N GLY A 20 4.42 -18.86 15.28
CA GLY A 20 5.73 -19.16 14.71
C GLY A 20 6.05 -18.45 13.39
N VAL A 21 5.17 -17.57 12.91
CA VAL A 21 5.37 -16.80 11.68
C VAL A 21 6.36 -15.67 11.94
N ARG A 22 7.47 -15.66 11.20
CA ARG A 22 8.51 -14.63 11.22
C ARG A 22 8.73 -14.10 9.81
N LEU A 23 8.45 -12.83 9.58
CA LEU A 23 8.61 -12.17 8.28
C LEU A 23 9.45 -10.91 8.47
N GLN A 24 10.39 -10.69 7.56
CA GLN A 24 11.23 -9.50 7.55
C GLN A 24 11.36 -8.98 6.11
N ALA A 25 11.38 -7.67 5.96
CA ALA A 25 11.60 -7.01 4.69
C ALA A 25 12.48 -5.76 4.86
N LYS A 26 13.33 -5.49 3.87
CA LYS A 26 14.12 -4.27 3.74
C LYS A 26 13.76 -3.60 2.42
N ARG A 27 12.97 -2.53 2.47
CA ARG A 27 12.45 -1.80 1.31
C ARG A 27 12.22 -0.33 1.70
N PRO A 28 12.37 0.64 0.77
CA PRO A 28 11.99 2.02 1.05
C PRO A 28 10.48 2.14 1.27
N MET A 29 10.06 3.22 1.94
CA MET A 29 8.63 3.54 2.09
C MET A 29 8.03 3.99 0.76
N ILE A 30 8.82 4.68 -0.06
CA ILE A 30 8.47 5.12 -1.41
C ILE A 30 9.41 4.43 -2.38
N GLU A 31 8.95 3.41 -3.08
CA GLU A 31 9.77 2.69 -4.06
C GLU A 31 9.60 3.32 -5.44
N LEU A 32 10.74 3.72 -6.03
CA LEU A 32 10.79 4.23 -7.39
C LEU A 32 11.37 3.19 -8.33
N GLY A 33 10.85 3.15 -9.55
CA GLY A 33 11.43 2.43 -10.68
C GLY A 33 12.77 3.04 -11.11
N PRO A 34 13.51 2.35 -12.00
CA PRO A 34 14.80 2.82 -12.50
C PRO A 34 14.72 4.14 -13.28
N ASP A 35 13.53 4.48 -13.79
CA ASP A 35 13.21 5.72 -14.50
C ASP A 35 12.64 6.82 -13.57
N GLY A 36 12.51 6.53 -12.27
CA GLY A 36 11.93 7.43 -11.28
C GLY A 36 10.41 7.33 -11.13
N GLU A 37 9.73 6.41 -11.83
CA GLU A 37 8.30 6.18 -11.67
C GLU A 37 7.98 5.69 -10.25
N LEU A 38 6.90 6.17 -9.63
CA LEU A 38 6.43 5.62 -8.36
C LEU A 38 5.78 4.24 -8.58
N ILE A 39 6.42 3.19 -8.08
CA ILE A 39 5.95 1.81 -8.28
C ILE A 39 5.36 1.16 -7.02
N CYS A 40 5.75 1.60 -5.82
CA CYS A 40 5.19 1.04 -4.59
C CYS A 40 5.25 2.01 -3.40
N ILE A 41 4.22 2.00 -2.56
CA ILE A 41 4.18 2.61 -1.24
C ILE A 41 4.13 1.51 -0.18
N ARG A 42 5.00 1.62 0.84
CA ARG A 42 5.01 0.75 2.03
C ARG A 42 4.92 1.59 3.28
N PHE A 43 3.77 1.54 3.94
CA PHE A 43 3.55 2.22 5.20
C PHE A 43 2.73 1.33 6.13
N ASN A 44 3.34 0.85 7.21
CA ASN A 44 2.61 0.13 8.26
C ASN A 44 3.34 0.32 9.58
N ASN A 45 2.80 1.19 10.42
CA ASN A 45 3.39 1.57 11.70
C ASN A 45 3.56 0.38 12.67
N ARG A 46 2.66 -0.60 12.64
CA ARG A 46 2.67 -1.76 13.55
C ARG A 46 3.78 -2.76 13.24
N SER A 47 4.29 -2.75 12.01
CA SER A 47 5.36 -3.64 11.56
C SER A 47 6.66 -2.88 11.26
N LEU A 48 6.74 -1.58 11.55
CA LEU A 48 7.96 -0.81 11.35
C LEU A 48 9.02 -1.27 12.36
N ALA A 49 10.14 -1.79 11.86
CA ALA A 49 11.25 -2.28 12.66
C ALA A 49 12.32 -1.18 12.85
N PRO A 50 13.33 -1.38 13.72
CA PRO A 50 14.37 -0.38 13.96
C PRO A 50 15.06 0.12 12.68
N MET A 51 15.17 1.44 12.55
CA MET A 51 15.86 2.10 11.43
C MET A 51 17.37 2.04 11.61
N VAL A 52 17.98 0.98 11.07
CA VAL A 52 19.44 0.75 11.14
C VAL A 52 20.18 1.08 9.85
N ASP A 53 19.45 1.36 8.76
CA ASP A 53 20.01 1.61 7.43
C ASP A 53 19.99 3.10 7.03
N VAL A 54 19.58 4.00 7.94
CA VAL A 54 19.63 5.46 7.75
C VAL A 54 20.91 5.97 8.41
N GLN A 55 21.69 6.81 7.72
CA GLN A 55 22.88 7.42 8.30
C GLN A 55 22.51 8.32 9.48
N PHE A 56 23.37 8.38 10.50
CA PHE A 56 23.10 9.15 11.72
C PHE A 56 22.81 10.64 11.42
N SER A 57 23.57 11.25 10.51
CA SER A 57 23.38 12.65 10.09
C SER A 57 22.02 12.91 9.43
N ASP A 58 21.42 11.91 8.82
CA ASP A 58 20.14 12.01 8.11
C ASP A 58 18.95 11.57 8.97
N MET A 59 19.19 10.98 10.15
CA MET A 59 18.16 10.32 10.95
C MET A 59 17.05 11.26 11.39
N GLU A 60 17.39 12.47 11.85
CA GLU A 60 16.42 13.48 12.26
C GLU A 60 15.53 13.92 11.09
N ALA A 61 16.15 14.24 9.95
CA ALA A 61 15.45 14.64 8.73
C ALA A 61 14.58 13.50 8.17
N TYR A 62 15.04 12.26 8.29
CA TYR A 62 14.27 11.08 7.89
C TYR A 62 13.01 10.94 8.74
N TYR A 63 13.11 11.05 10.07
CA TYR A 63 11.94 10.98 10.95
C TYR A 63 10.98 12.16 10.76
N ALA A 64 11.50 13.36 10.47
CA ALA A 64 10.66 14.51 10.10
C ALA A 64 9.89 14.23 8.80
N ALA A 65 10.54 13.66 7.78
CA ALA A 65 9.90 13.27 6.54
C ALA A 65 8.86 12.15 6.75
N TYR A 66 9.19 11.14 7.55
CA TYR A 66 8.26 10.06 7.91
C TYR A 66 7.01 10.60 8.61
N ARG A 67 7.18 11.50 9.58
CA ARG A 67 6.04 12.16 10.26
C ARG A 67 5.19 12.93 9.27
N ARG A 68 5.82 13.73 8.39
CA ARG A 68 5.09 14.48 7.38
C ARG A 68 4.30 13.56 6.43
N PHE A 69 4.87 12.41 6.09
CA PHE A 69 4.18 11.41 5.28
C PHE A 69 2.99 10.79 6.02
N ALA A 70 3.15 10.47 7.30
CA ALA A 70 2.05 9.99 8.16
C ALA A 70 0.91 11.03 8.26
N GLU A 71 1.23 12.31 8.46
CA GLU A 71 0.25 13.40 8.48
C GLU A 71 -0.55 13.49 7.18
N LEU A 72 0.11 13.30 6.03
CA LEU A 72 -0.57 13.27 4.73
C LEU A 72 -1.47 12.03 4.59
N ILE A 73 -1.05 10.87 5.10
CA ILE A 73 -1.88 9.66 5.08
C ILE A 73 -3.13 9.82 5.96
N GLU A 74 -3.02 10.57 7.05
CA GLU A 74 -4.10 10.81 8.03
C GLU A 74 -4.98 12.03 7.70
N ASP A 75 -4.63 12.83 6.69
CA ASP A 75 -5.38 14.01 6.30
C ASP A 75 -6.74 13.60 5.69
N PRO A 76 -7.88 14.02 6.28
CA PRO A 76 -9.21 13.67 5.78
C PRO A 76 -9.48 14.10 4.34
N SER A 77 -8.75 15.08 3.80
CA SER A 77 -8.89 15.52 2.41
C SER A 77 -8.38 14.48 1.39
N PHE A 78 -7.57 13.51 1.82
CA PHE A 78 -7.08 12.41 0.98
C PHE A 78 -7.80 11.09 1.24
N GLU A 79 -8.85 11.10 2.07
CA GLU A 79 -9.62 9.90 2.40
C GLU A 79 -10.85 9.73 1.48
N VAL A 80 -11.08 8.50 1.01
CA VAL A 80 -12.36 8.09 0.43
C VAL A 80 -13.04 7.15 1.42
N THR A 81 -14.21 7.53 1.92
CA THR A 81 -14.96 6.74 2.91
C THR A 81 -16.23 6.15 2.31
N PHE A 82 -16.43 4.85 2.51
CA PHE A 82 -17.66 4.14 2.17
C PHE A 82 -17.95 3.06 3.20
N LYS A 83 -19.22 2.63 3.26
CA LYS A 83 -19.67 1.55 4.13
C LYS A 83 -19.81 0.26 3.32
N LEU A 84 -19.33 -0.85 3.86
CA LEU A 84 -19.56 -2.18 3.30
C LEU A 84 -20.79 -2.78 3.95
N GLU A 85 -21.79 -3.09 3.13
CA GLU A 85 -22.94 -3.91 3.49
C GLU A 85 -22.64 -5.40 3.29
N ALA A 86 -23.49 -6.27 3.84
CA ALA A 86 -23.35 -7.71 3.67
C ALA A 86 -23.37 -8.10 2.17
N GLY A 87 -22.41 -8.94 1.76
CA GLY A 87 -22.24 -9.36 0.36
C GLY A 87 -21.41 -8.40 -0.49
N GLN A 88 -21.03 -7.22 0.02
CA GLN A 88 -20.14 -6.31 -0.70
C GLN A 88 -18.66 -6.60 -0.41
N ALA A 89 -17.83 -6.30 -1.40
CA ALA A 89 -16.38 -6.36 -1.29
C ALA A 89 -15.76 -5.15 -2.00
N PHE A 90 -14.51 -4.87 -1.67
CA PHE A 90 -13.68 -3.91 -2.38
C PHE A 90 -12.29 -4.51 -2.55
N ILE A 91 -11.60 -4.09 -3.61
CA ILE A 91 -10.23 -4.49 -3.91
C ILE A 91 -9.37 -3.24 -3.83
N VAL A 92 -8.18 -3.37 -3.25
CA VAL A 92 -7.15 -2.32 -3.28
C VAL A 92 -5.92 -2.85 -3.96
N ASP A 93 -5.31 -2.02 -4.79
CA ASP A 93 -3.90 -2.21 -5.14
C ASP A 93 -3.06 -1.96 -3.88
N ASN A 94 -2.70 -3.03 -3.17
CA ASN A 94 -1.97 -2.95 -1.91
C ASN A 94 -0.51 -2.46 -2.09
N THR A 95 -0.05 -2.28 -3.33
CA THR A 95 1.24 -1.61 -3.60
C THR A 95 1.09 -0.09 -3.67
N ARG A 96 -0.13 0.46 -3.67
CA ARG A 96 -0.39 1.89 -3.88
C ARG A 96 -1.37 2.50 -2.87
N VAL A 97 -2.49 1.83 -2.62
CA VAL A 97 -3.61 2.37 -1.85
C VAL A 97 -3.57 1.85 -0.42
N MET A 98 -3.42 2.78 0.53
CA MET A 98 -3.59 2.49 1.95
C MET A 98 -5.07 2.32 2.30
N HIS A 99 -5.37 1.49 3.28
CA HIS A 99 -6.73 1.29 3.75
C HIS A 99 -6.78 1.20 5.27
N ALA A 100 -7.86 1.73 5.84
CA ALA A 100 -8.13 1.71 7.26
C ALA A 100 -9.64 1.61 7.50
N ARG A 101 -10.06 1.79 8.75
CA ARG A 101 -11.47 1.94 9.11
C ARG A 101 -11.61 2.99 10.19
N LYS A 102 -12.71 3.72 10.19
CA LYS A 102 -13.07 4.59 11.32
C LYS A 102 -13.40 3.74 12.57
N ALA A 103 -13.37 4.40 13.73
CA ALA A 103 -13.78 3.80 14.99
C ALA A 103 -15.27 3.40 14.95
N PHE A 104 -15.65 2.39 15.73
CA PHE A 104 -17.04 1.95 15.78
C PHE A 104 -17.87 2.88 16.68
N SER A 105 -19.01 3.36 16.18
CA SER A 105 -20.01 4.07 16.96
C SER A 105 -21.16 3.11 17.31
N GLY A 106 -20.94 2.21 18.28
CA GLY A 106 -21.99 1.31 18.78
C GLY A 106 -21.56 -0.14 19.03
N THR A 107 -22.50 -0.94 19.53
CA THR A 107 -22.35 -2.38 19.76
C THR A 107 -22.91 -3.17 18.57
N GLY A 108 -22.20 -4.19 18.10
CA GLY A 108 -22.62 -4.99 16.95
C GLY A 108 -21.63 -6.08 16.58
N LYS A 109 -22.07 -7.04 15.76
CA LYS A 109 -21.21 -8.10 15.20
C LYS A 109 -20.77 -7.70 13.80
N ARG A 110 -19.47 -7.88 13.50
CA ARG A 110 -18.89 -7.68 12.17
C ARG A 110 -18.02 -8.88 11.84
N TRP A 111 -18.20 -9.41 10.65
CA TRP A 111 -17.33 -10.44 10.09
C TRP A 111 -16.91 -10.02 8.69
N LEU A 112 -15.60 -9.98 8.46
CA LEU A 112 -15.02 -9.78 7.13
C LEU A 112 -14.10 -10.95 6.83
N GLN A 113 -14.05 -11.33 5.56
CA GLN A 113 -13.06 -12.24 5.02
C GLN A 113 -12.09 -11.43 4.17
N GLY A 114 -10.80 -11.68 4.34
CA GLY A 114 -9.75 -11.04 3.55
C GLY A 114 -8.88 -12.11 2.90
N CYS A 115 -8.47 -11.85 1.67
CA CYS A 115 -7.47 -12.63 0.95
C CYS A 115 -6.54 -11.68 0.20
N TYR A 116 -5.42 -12.22 -0.30
CA TYR A 116 -4.49 -11.52 -1.17
C TYR A 116 -4.45 -12.23 -2.52
N ALA A 117 -4.25 -11.44 -3.57
CA ALA A 117 -4.01 -11.90 -4.94
C ALA A 117 -2.98 -10.97 -5.57
N ASP A 118 -2.33 -11.43 -6.64
CA ASP A 118 -1.30 -10.67 -7.34
C ASP A 118 -1.87 -9.90 -8.55
N LYS A 119 -1.24 -8.75 -8.84
CA LYS A 119 -1.70 -7.80 -9.87
C LYS A 119 -1.52 -8.31 -11.30
N ASP A 120 -0.55 -9.17 -11.52
CA ASP A 120 -0.24 -9.76 -12.82
C ASP A 120 -1.43 -10.55 -13.38
N GLY A 121 -2.14 -11.32 -12.56
CA GLY A 121 -3.36 -12.02 -12.97
C GLY A 121 -4.49 -11.07 -13.39
N LEU A 122 -4.68 -9.97 -12.65
CA LEU A 122 -5.65 -8.92 -12.99
C LEU A 122 -5.29 -8.26 -14.32
N LEU A 123 -4.03 -7.84 -14.49
CA LEU A 123 -3.56 -7.15 -15.69
C LEU A 123 -3.59 -8.05 -16.92
N SER A 124 -3.25 -9.34 -16.76
CA SER A 124 -3.37 -10.34 -17.83
C SER A 124 -4.80 -10.48 -18.33
N THR A 125 -5.76 -10.59 -17.41
CA THR A 125 -7.19 -10.68 -17.74
C THR A 125 -7.68 -9.41 -18.44
N LEU A 126 -7.28 -8.23 -17.94
CA LEU A 126 -7.62 -6.96 -18.56
C LEU A 126 -7.10 -6.87 -20.00
N ALA A 127 -5.83 -7.23 -20.24
CA ALA A 127 -5.24 -7.20 -21.57
C ALA A 127 -5.98 -8.13 -22.56
N ALA A 128 -6.40 -9.32 -22.11
CA ALA A 128 -7.18 -10.24 -22.94
C ALA A 128 -8.57 -9.67 -23.29
N ILE A 129 -9.24 -9.02 -22.33
CA ILE A 129 -10.54 -8.36 -22.55
C ILE A 129 -10.39 -7.21 -23.56
N GLU A 130 -9.41 -6.34 -23.37
CA GLU A 130 -9.14 -5.21 -24.26
C GLU A 130 -8.77 -5.65 -25.68
N HIS A 131 -8.05 -6.76 -25.82
CA HIS A 131 -7.71 -7.32 -27.14
C HIS A 131 -8.95 -7.87 -27.86
N GLY A 132 -9.79 -8.65 -27.18
CA GLY A 132 -11.03 -9.16 -27.77
C GLY A 132 -12.00 -8.05 -28.18
N PHE A 133 -12.04 -6.92 -27.46
CA PHE A 133 -12.80 -5.74 -27.87
C PHE A 133 -12.26 -5.10 -29.15
N LYS A 134 -10.94 -5.07 -29.36
CA LYS A 134 -10.34 -4.53 -30.59
C LYS A 134 -10.68 -5.40 -31.80
N GLU A 135 -10.60 -6.72 -31.68
CA GLU A 135 -10.98 -7.65 -32.75
C GLU A 135 -12.47 -7.49 -33.13
N ALA A 136 -13.36 -7.34 -32.14
CA ALA A 136 -14.78 -7.12 -32.39
C ALA A 136 -15.08 -5.77 -33.10
N ALA A 137 -14.31 -4.72 -32.78
CA ALA A 137 -14.43 -3.41 -33.43
C ALA A 137 -13.87 -3.41 -34.86
N GLU A 138 -12.79 -4.16 -35.14
CA GLU A 138 -12.21 -4.30 -36.48
C GLU A 138 -13.06 -5.16 -37.42
N MET A 139 -13.82 -6.15 -36.90
CA MET A 139 -14.75 -6.94 -37.72
C MET A 139 -16.09 -6.23 -38.04
N SER A 140 -16.36 -5.07 -37.43
CA SER A 140 -17.62 -4.34 -37.58
C SER A 140 -17.50 -3.01 -38.37
N GLY A 141 -16.30 -2.67 -38.86
CA GLY A 141 -16.03 -1.56 -39.79
C GLY A 141 -15.74 -2.04 -41.20
#